data_AF-X0V5L1-F1
#
_entry.id   AF-X0V5L1-F1
#
_cell.length_a   1.000
_cell.length_b   1.000
_cell.length_c   1.000
_cell.angle_alpha   90.00
_cell.angle_beta   90.00
_cell.angle_gamma   90.00
#
_symmetry.space_group_name_H-M   'P 1'
#
loop_
_entity.id
_entity.type
_entity.pdbx_description
1 polymer ?
#
loop_
_entity_poly.entity_id
_entity_poly.type
_entity_poly.pdbx_seq_one_letter_code
_entity_poly.pdbx_strand_id
1 'polypeptide(L)'
;VPVLEVNSREYYPGGAGGVAANLAKLGAEVRCFGVIGDDYLGDRLRKLLSDLPGVDVTGLITIKDGLVPRVTTVKGRFMGISKGGHKQQLLRVDEESVDPITSPVSDILLDAMNSAMAWADIVCVQDYNKGVVGYSFCIALIQLARSNNTPVVVDPGKIKDYSKYQGATLLKPNKLELSTVAQMELNSEEGMLLACRRLDSLQISHIALTLDGEGIYLYTDNGSTYGIVPTRERDIYDVTGAGDMVIAILSLLLGWQHTGAPLSLRECCELA
;
A
#
# COMPACT_ATOMS: atom_id res chain seq x y z
N VAL A 1 -21.74 30.43 12.81
CA VAL A 1 -21.11 29.13 12.49
C VAL A 1 -21.82 28.56 11.27
N PRO A 2 -21.11 28.13 10.21
CA PRO A 2 -21.76 27.45 9.09
C PRO A 2 -22.43 26.16 9.58
N VAL A 3 -23.71 25.96 9.22
CA VAL A 3 -24.47 24.75 9.56
C VAL A 3 -24.54 23.89 8.30
N LEU A 4 -24.10 22.64 8.39
CA LEU A 4 -24.19 21.67 7.30
C LEU A 4 -25.23 20.61 7.66
N GLU A 5 -26.20 20.41 6.76
CA GLU A 5 -27.15 19.31 6.85
C GLU A 5 -26.61 18.08 6.11
N VAL A 6 -26.64 16.92 6.75
CA VAL A 6 -26.11 15.68 6.18
C VAL A 6 -27.19 15.00 5.35
N ASN A 7 -27.03 15.02 4.03
CA ASN A 7 -27.94 14.33 3.10
C ASN A 7 -27.62 12.84 2.94
N SER A 8 -26.33 12.47 2.90
CA SER A 8 -25.88 11.08 2.78
C SER A 8 -24.53 10.87 3.45
N ARG A 9 -24.22 9.61 3.77
CA ARG A 9 -22.90 9.17 4.25
C ARG A 9 -22.53 7.88 3.53
N GLU A 10 -21.36 7.87 2.91
CA GLU A 10 -20.78 6.70 2.26
C GLU A 10 -19.49 6.32 2.96
N TYR A 11 -19.20 5.02 3.02
CA TYR A 11 -18.01 4.49 3.67
C TYR A 11 -17.35 3.51 2.72
N TYR A 12 -16.04 3.66 2.58
CA TYR A 12 -15.21 2.82 1.72
C TYR A 12 -14.00 2.36 2.53
N PRO A 13 -13.52 1.11 2.33
CA PRO A 13 -12.22 0.72 2.84
C PRO A 13 -11.13 1.68 2.34
N GLY A 14 -10.34 2.22 3.25
CA GLY A 14 -9.21 3.10 2.95
C GLY A 14 -7.88 2.46 3.28
N GLY A 15 -6.79 3.12 2.91
CA GLY A 15 -5.44 2.61 3.13
C GLY A 15 -5.27 1.20 2.54
N ALA A 16 -4.67 0.29 3.32
CA ALA A 16 -4.46 -1.10 2.89
C ALA A 16 -5.78 -1.83 2.57
N GLY A 17 -6.88 -1.45 3.21
CA GLY A 17 -8.21 -1.98 2.90
C GLY A 17 -8.71 -1.59 1.51
N GLY A 18 -8.30 -0.43 0.99
CA GLY A 18 -8.60 -0.01 -0.38
C GLY A 18 -7.87 -0.89 -1.40
N VAL A 19 -6.59 -1.20 -1.14
CA VAL A 19 -5.80 -2.13 -1.96
C VAL A 19 -6.39 -3.54 -1.92
N ALA A 20 -6.80 -4.02 -0.73
CA ALA A 20 -7.51 -5.29 -0.60
C ALA A 20 -8.81 -5.33 -1.41
N ALA A 21 -9.59 -4.23 -1.40
CA ALA A 21 -10.80 -4.13 -2.20
C ALA A 21 -10.53 -4.11 -3.71
N ASN A 22 -9.44 -3.48 -4.15
CA ASN A 22 -9.02 -3.51 -5.55
C ASN A 22 -8.59 -4.92 -5.97
N LEU A 23 -7.78 -5.60 -5.17
CA LEU A 23 -7.37 -6.99 -5.39
C LEU A 23 -8.57 -7.94 -5.50
N ALA A 24 -9.53 -7.84 -4.58
CA ALA A 24 -10.75 -8.64 -4.61
C ALA A 24 -11.58 -8.40 -5.88
N LYS A 25 -11.71 -7.14 -6.32
CA LYS A 25 -12.38 -6.81 -7.59
C LYS A 25 -11.67 -7.35 -8.81
N LEU A 26 -10.35 -7.49 -8.76
CA LEU A 26 -9.55 -8.15 -9.80
C LEU A 26 -9.64 -9.68 -9.75
N GLY A 27 -10.35 -10.25 -8.77
CA GLY A 27 -10.55 -11.69 -8.63
C GLY A 27 -9.52 -12.40 -7.73
N ALA A 28 -8.69 -11.66 -7.00
CA ALA A 28 -7.77 -12.25 -6.03
C ALA A 28 -8.50 -12.69 -4.75
N GLU A 29 -8.05 -13.77 -4.14
CA GLU A 29 -8.35 -14.05 -2.73
C GLU A 29 -7.37 -13.27 -1.84
N VAL A 30 -7.88 -12.62 -0.79
CA VAL A 30 -7.10 -11.67 0.03
C VAL A 30 -7.30 -11.96 1.51
N ARG A 31 -6.20 -12.11 2.25
CA ARG A 31 -6.22 -12.10 3.73
C ARG A 31 -5.67 -10.77 4.24
N CYS A 32 -6.50 -10.02 4.95
CA CYS A 32 -6.14 -8.71 5.50
C CYS A 32 -5.47 -8.85 6.87
N PHE A 33 -4.30 -8.25 7.03
CA PHE A 33 -3.58 -8.15 8.31
C PHE A 33 -3.36 -6.69 8.68
N GLY A 34 -3.60 -6.34 9.95
CA GLY A 34 -3.43 -4.99 10.43
C GLY A 34 -4.13 -4.75 11.76
N VAL A 35 -4.22 -3.47 12.15
CA VAL A 35 -4.87 -3.07 13.40
C VAL A 35 -5.99 -2.09 13.15
N ILE A 36 -7.04 -2.21 13.96
CA ILE A 36 -8.17 -1.27 14.03
C ILE A 36 -8.37 -0.85 15.49
N GLY A 37 -8.97 0.32 15.72
CA GLY A 37 -9.38 0.73 17.05
C GLY A 37 -10.56 -0.11 17.55
N ASP A 38 -10.74 -0.17 18.86
CA ASP A 38 -11.98 -0.68 19.48
C ASP A 38 -13.08 0.38 19.40
N ASP A 39 -13.49 0.66 18.16
CA ASP A 39 -14.45 1.69 17.82
C ASP A 39 -15.40 1.23 16.71
N TYR A 40 -16.52 1.92 16.60
CA TYR A 40 -17.56 1.63 15.60
C TYR A 40 -17.02 1.69 14.15
N LEU A 41 -15.98 2.49 13.90
CA LEU A 41 -15.39 2.65 12.58
C LEU A 41 -14.51 1.44 12.22
N GLY A 42 -13.87 0.81 13.21
CA GLY A 42 -13.15 -0.45 13.11
C GLY A 42 -14.09 -1.60 12.76
N ASP A 43 -15.20 -1.74 13.48
CA ASP A 43 -16.23 -2.73 13.19
C ASP A 43 -16.81 -2.55 11.78
N ARG A 44 -17.05 -1.29 11.39
CA ARG A 44 -17.52 -0.96 10.06
C ARG A 44 -16.49 -1.30 8.99
N LEU A 45 -15.21 -0.99 9.18
CA LEU A 45 -14.14 -1.34 8.23
C LEU A 45 -14.06 -2.86 8.05
N ARG A 46 -14.10 -3.60 9.17
CA ARG A 46 -14.12 -5.07 9.15
C ARG A 46 -15.30 -5.59 8.33
N LYS A 47 -16.51 -5.04 8.57
CA LYS A 47 -17.71 -5.42 7.82
C LYS A 47 -17.61 -5.10 6.33
N LEU A 48 -17.17 -3.89 5.97
CA LEU A 48 -17.02 -3.48 4.58
C LEU A 48 -16.07 -4.39 3.81
N LEU A 49 -14.99 -4.84 4.46
CA LEU A 49 -14.03 -5.77 3.86
C LEU A 49 -14.59 -7.19 3.80
N SER A 50 -15.22 -7.70 4.87
CA SER A 50 -15.78 -9.07 4.87
C SER A 50 -16.97 -9.25 3.93
N ASP A 51 -17.68 -8.17 3.59
CA ASP A 51 -18.77 -8.19 2.63
C ASP A 51 -18.24 -8.31 1.16
N LEU A 52 -16.92 -8.15 0.94
CA LEU A 52 -16.29 -8.36 -0.36
C LEU A 52 -16.02 -9.85 -0.61
N PRO A 53 -16.36 -10.39 -1.81
CA PRO A 53 -16.02 -11.77 -2.16
C PRO A 53 -14.51 -12.02 -2.10
N GLY A 54 -14.11 -13.15 -1.50
CA GLY A 54 -12.71 -13.56 -1.44
C GLY A 54 -11.85 -12.80 -0.43
N VAL A 55 -12.43 -11.93 0.41
CA VAL A 55 -11.68 -11.19 1.43
C VAL A 55 -11.90 -11.78 2.83
N ASP A 56 -10.81 -12.23 3.42
CA ASP A 56 -10.73 -12.65 4.81
C ASP A 56 -10.12 -11.54 5.68
N VAL A 57 -10.76 -11.26 6.81
CA VAL A 57 -10.41 -10.18 7.74
C VAL A 57 -10.05 -10.69 9.13
N THR A 58 -9.88 -12.00 9.32
CA THR A 58 -9.52 -12.57 10.64
C THR A 58 -8.16 -12.08 11.14
N GLY A 59 -7.29 -11.63 10.23
CA GLY A 59 -6.00 -10.99 10.56
C GLY A 59 -6.09 -9.53 11.03
N LEU A 60 -7.29 -8.93 11.06
CA LEU A 60 -7.49 -7.59 11.63
C LEU A 60 -7.61 -7.65 13.16
N ILE A 61 -6.61 -7.11 13.85
CA ILE A 61 -6.55 -7.06 15.31
C ILE A 61 -7.21 -5.79 15.82
N THR A 62 -8.20 -5.94 16.71
CA THR A 62 -8.79 -4.82 17.44
C THR A 62 -7.93 -4.46 18.64
N ILE A 63 -7.49 -3.21 18.72
CA ILE A 63 -6.71 -2.69 19.84
C ILE A 63 -7.67 -2.17 20.90
N LYS A 64 -7.89 -2.98 21.94
CA LYS A 64 -8.85 -2.71 23.02
C LYS A 64 -8.30 -1.78 24.10
N ASP A 65 -7.00 -1.85 24.37
CA ASP A 65 -6.41 -1.14 25.51
C ASP A 65 -4.95 -0.74 25.23
N GLY A 66 -4.61 0.49 25.63
CA GLY A 66 -3.25 1.05 25.64
C GLY A 66 -3.22 2.35 26.45
N LEU A 67 -2.03 2.79 26.87
CA LEU A 67 -1.86 4.10 27.55
C LEU A 67 -2.35 5.26 26.68
N VAL A 68 -2.38 5.07 25.36
CA VAL A 68 -2.99 5.96 24.35
C VAL A 68 -3.97 5.11 23.53
N PRO A 69 -5.27 5.45 23.50
CA PRO A 69 -6.24 4.75 22.65
C PRO A 69 -5.89 4.92 21.17
N ARG A 70 -5.76 3.80 20.45
CA ARG A 70 -5.63 3.81 19.00
C ARG A 70 -7.03 3.89 18.37
N VAL A 71 -7.23 4.86 17.49
CA VAL A 71 -8.46 5.00 16.70
C VAL A 71 -8.29 4.35 15.34
N THR A 72 -9.39 3.84 14.77
CA THR A 72 -9.42 3.43 13.37
C THR A 72 -9.23 4.66 12.47
N THR A 73 -8.23 4.62 11.60
CA THR A 73 -7.91 5.73 10.69
C THR A 73 -9.10 6.05 9.78
N VAL A 74 -9.58 7.29 9.84
CA VAL A 74 -10.65 7.81 8.96
C VAL A 74 -10.19 9.08 8.26
N LYS A 75 -10.45 9.15 6.96
CA LYS A 75 -10.24 10.33 6.12
C LYS A 75 -11.59 10.81 5.60
N GLY A 76 -12.28 11.61 6.40
CA GLY A 76 -13.61 12.12 6.09
C GLY A 76 -13.55 13.28 5.09
N ARG A 77 -14.19 13.13 3.94
CA ARG A 77 -14.38 14.22 2.96
C ARG A 77 -15.82 14.73 3.04
N PHE A 78 -16.00 16.01 3.35
CA PHE A 78 -17.31 16.65 3.41
C PHE A 78 -17.59 17.34 2.08
N MET A 79 -18.60 16.85 1.39
CA MET A 79 -19.00 17.34 0.07
C MET A 79 -20.24 18.22 0.19
N GLY A 80 -20.15 19.45 -0.31
CA GLY A 80 -21.29 20.34 -0.52
C GLY A 80 -21.87 20.13 -1.91
N ILE A 81 -23.17 20.32 -2.05
CA ILE A 81 -23.83 20.38 -3.35
C ILE A 81 -24.15 21.85 -3.61
N SER A 82 -23.55 22.43 -4.66
CA SER A 82 -23.84 23.81 -5.04
C SER A 82 -25.27 23.94 -5.55
N LYS A 83 -25.80 25.17 -5.64
CA LYS A 83 -27.15 25.42 -6.18
C LYS A 83 -27.34 24.89 -7.62
N GLY A 84 -26.26 24.61 -8.35
CA GLY A 84 -26.27 24.01 -9.69
C GLY A 84 -26.07 22.48 -9.71
N GLY A 85 -26.08 21.80 -8.55
CA GLY A 85 -25.93 20.35 -8.46
C GLY A 85 -24.47 19.85 -8.50
N HIS A 86 -23.49 20.74 -8.62
CA HIS A 86 -22.08 20.35 -8.63
C HIS A 86 -21.61 19.99 -7.22
N LYS A 87 -21.01 18.80 -7.09
CA LYS A 87 -20.34 18.36 -5.86
C LYS A 87 -19.04 19.14 -5.69
N GLN A 88 -18.84 19.75 -4.54
CA GLN A 88 -17.60 20.45 -4.17
C GLN A 88 -17.11 19.92 -2.82
N GLN A 89 -15.82 19.61 -2.72
CA GLN A 89 -15.22 19.27 -1.43
C GLN A 89 -15.08 20.55 -0.60
N LEU A 90 -15.75 20.59 0.55
CA LEU A 90 -15.73 21.73 1.47
C LEU A 90 -14.55 21.62 2.43
N LEU A 91 -14.37 20.46 3.05
CA LEU A 91 -13.31 20.20 4.01
C LEU A 91 -12.99 18.71 4.11
N ARG A 92 -11.82 18.43 4.66
CA ARG A 92 -11.35 17.09 5.00
C ARG A 92 -10.98 17.04 6.48
N VAL A 93 -11.45 16.00 7.16
CA VAL A 93 -11.13 15.71 8.56
C VAL A 93 -10.48 14.34 8.63
N ASP A 94 -9.26 14.29 9.15
CA ASP A 94 -8.52 13.05 9.34
C ASP A 94 -8.47 12.74 10.84
N GLU A 95 -8.95 11.56 11.21
CA GLU A 95 -8.88 11.00 12.56
C GLU A 95 -7.94 9.79 12.49
N GLU A 96 -6.78 9.87 13.14
CA GLU A 96 -5.71 8.89 12.91
C GLU A 96 -4.87 8.66 14.17
N SER A 97 -4.34 7.43 14.30
CA SER A 97 -3.23 7.13 15.21
C SER A 97 -1.97 6.83 14.41
N VAL A 98 -0.90 7.54 14.74
CA VAL A 98 0.42 7.41 14.08
C VAL A 98 1.45 6.72 14.95
N ASP A 99 1.16 6.53 16.23
CA ASP A 99 2.08 5.91 17.19
C ASP A 99 2.39 4.46 16.80
N PRO A 100 3.65 4.02 16.93
CA PRO A 100 4.02 2.63 16.72
C PRO A 100 3.15 1.67 17.53
N ILE A 101 2.78 0.55 16.92
CA ILE A 101 2.19 -0.56 17.67
C ILE A 101 3.20 -1.14 18.67
N THR A 102 2.70 -1.73 19.75
CA THR A 102 3.55 -2.35 20.77
C THR A 102 4.12 -3.68 20.25
N SER A 103 5.20 -4.17 20.89
CA SER A 103 5.78 -5.48 20.52
C SER A 103 4.78 -6.62 20.64
N PRO A 104 3.96 -6.75 21.70
CA PRO A 104 2.96 -7.82 21.78
C PRO A 104 1.95 -7.82 20.62
N VAL A 105 1.51 -6.65 20.16
CA VAL A 105 0.62 -6.54 18.99
C VAL A 105 1.36 -6.93 17.71
N SER A 106 2.62 -6.53 17.57
CA SER A 106 3.47 -6.90 16.44
C SER A 106 3.68 -8.41 16.36
N ASP A 107 3.92 -9.06 17.50
CA ASP A 107 4.12 -10.51 17.60
C ASP A 107 2.86 -11.28 17.19
N ILE A 108 1.68 -10.85 17.66
CA ILE A 108 0.40 -11.45 17.25
C ILE A 108 0.18 -11.32 15.72
N LEU A 109 0.51 -10.17 15.12
CA LEU A 109 0.43 -10.00 13.67
C LEU A 109 1.39 -10.95 12.94
N LEU A 110 2.64 -11.04 13.38
CA LEU A 110 3.64 -11.92 12.77
C LEU A 110 3.23 -13.39 12.85
N ASP A 111 2.71 -13.84 14.00
CA ASP A 111 2.23 -15.22 14.17
C ASP A 111 1.04 -15.54 13.25
N ALA A 112 0.10 -14.60 13.13
CA ALA A 112 -1.04 -14.73 12.24
C ALA A 112 -0.60 -14.78 10.75
N MET A 113 0.36 -13.93 10.37
CA MET A 113 0.92 -13.91 9.02
C MET A 113 1.73 -15.16 8.72
N ASN A 114 2.53 -15.67 9.67
CA ASN A 114 3.25 -16.93 9.55
C ASN A 114 2.30 -18.10 9.26
N SER A 115 1.19 -18.15 10.00
CA SER A 115 0.15 -19.18 9.81
C SER A 115 -0.53 -19.12 8.44
N ALA A 116 -0.53 -17.96 7.79
CA ALA A 116 -1.10 -17.76 6.46
C ALA A 116 -0.08 -17.80 5.31
N MET A 117 1.23 -17.80 5.62
CA MET A 117 2.28 -17.62 4.61
C MET A 117 2.28 -18.75 3.57
N ALA A 118 2.07 -20.00 4.00
CA ALA A 118 2.01 -21.16 3.11
C ALA A 118 0.83 -21.14 2.12
N TRP A 119 -0.19 -20.33 2.38
CA TRP A 119 -1.33 -20.12 1.48
C TRP A 119 -1.08 -18.96 0.50
N ALA A 120 -0.18 -18.04 0.83
CA ALA A 120 -0.02 -16.79 0.09
C ALA A 120 0.95 -16.95 -1.09
N ASP A 121 0.49 -16.58 -2.28
CA ASP A 121 1.35 -16.43 -3.46
C ASP A 121 2.24 -15.18 -3.37
N ILE A 122 1.82 -14.18 -2.60
CA ILE A 122 2.52 -12.90 -2.42
C ILE A 122 2.08 -12.17 -1.15
N VAL A 123 2.99 -11.38 -0.57
CA VAL A 123 2.68 -10.43 0.50
C VAL A 123 2.70 -9.00 -0.05
N CYS A 124 1.59 -8.28 0.08
CA CYS A 124 1.50 -6.85 -0.24
C CYS A 124 1.54 -6.01 1.05
N VAL A 125 2.60 -5.24 1.23
CA VAL A 125 2.79 -4.33 2.38
C VAL A 125 2.45 -2.92 1.97
N GLN A 126 1.49 -2.34 2.68
CA GLN A 126 1.05 -0.96 2.50
C GLN A 126 1.48 -0.13 3.70
N ASP A 127 2.58 0.62 3.57
CA ASP A 127 3.03 1.49 4.66
C ASP A 127 2.54 2.93 4.46
N TYR A 128 1.52 3.33 5.20
CA TYR A 128 1.06 4.73 5.21
C TYR A 128 1.77 5.58 6.28
N ASN A 129 2.84 5.07 6.90
CA ASN A 129 3.55 5.69 8.02
C ASN A 129 2.62 6.00 9.20
N LYS A 130 1.81 5.00 9.60
CA LYS A 130 0.80 5.09 10.69
C LYS A 130 1.09 4.17 11.87
N GLY A 131 2.35 3.76 12.03
CA GLY A 131 2.84 3.02 13.20
C GLY A 131 2.70 1.49 13.15
N VAL A 132 1.95 0.92 12.20
CA VAL A 132 1.82 -0.54 12.06
C VAL A 132 3.06 -1.16 11.42
N VAL A 133 3.51 -0.60 10.29
CA VAL A 133 4.71 -1.04 9.57
C VAL A 133 5.96 -0.40 10.19
N GLY A 134 6.18 -0.70 11.48
CA GLY A 134 7.38 -0.27 12.22
C GLY A 134 8.64 -0.98 11.72
N TYR A 135 9.82 -0.45 12.09
CA TYR A 135 11.12 -0.97 11.62
C TYR A 135 11.28 -2.48 11.90
N SER A 136 11.21 -2.87 13.17
CA SER A 136 11.43 -4.27 13.58
C SER A 136 10.39 -5.23 13.01
N PHE A 137 9.12 -4.80 12.97
CA PHE A 137 8.03 -5.59 12.40
C PHE A 137 8.23 -5.83 10.90
N CYS A 138 8.56 -4.77 10.14
CA CYS A 138 8.69 -4.87 8.69
C CYS A 138 9.89 -5.77 8.29
N ILE A 139 11.02 -5.62 8.98
CA ILE A 139 12.18 -6.50 8.78
C ILE A 139 11.82 -7.96 9.08
N ALA A 140 11.17 -8.24 10.22
CA ALA A 140 10.76 -9.59 10.59
C ALA A 140 9.78 -10.19 9.57
N LEU A 141 8.80 -9.42 9.10
CA LEU A 141 7.84 -9.84 8.09
C LEU A 141 8.53 -10.19 6.77
N ILE A 142 9.45 -9.35 6.28
CA ILE A 142 10.15 -9.61 5.03
C ILE A 142 11.04 -10.85 5.15
N GLN A 143 11.74 -11.01 6.28
CA GLN A 143 12.54 -12.21 6.55
C GLN A 143 11.68 -13.48 6.60
N LEU A 144 10.51 -13.42 7.24
CA LEU A 144 9.55 -14.51 7.32
C LEU A 144 9.01 -14.90 5.94
N ALA A 145 8.65 -13.92 5.11
CA ALA A 145 8.18 -14.21 3.75
C ALA A 145 9.29 -14.85 2.90
N ARG A 146 10.52 -14.32 2.98
CA ARG A 146 11.68 -14.89 2.27
C ARG A 146 12.00 -16.32 2.69
N SER A 147 11.92 -16.65 3.98
CA SER A 147 12.17 -18.03 4.45
C SER A 147 11.12 -19.02 3.96
N ASN A 148 9.92 -18.54 3.62
CA ASN A 148 8.85 -19.31 3.00
C ASN A 148 8.82 -19.21 1.47
N ASN A 149 9.81 -18.56 0.85
CA ASN A 149 9.87 -18.30 -0.59
C ASN A 149 8.69 -17.45 -1.12
N THR A 150 8.00 -16.70 -0.28
CA THR A 150 6.90 -15.83 -0.68
C THR A 150 7.42 -14.43 -1.04
N PRO A 151 7.14 -13.91 -2.25
CA PRO A 151 7.56 -12.57 -2.63
C PRO A 151 6.89 -11.48 -1.81
N VAL A 152 7.59 -10.36 -1.61
CA VAL A 152 7.08 -9.20 -0.87
C VAL A 152 7.10 -7.95 -1.74
N VAL A 153 5.93 -7.36 -1.92
CA VAL A 153 5.72 -6.11 -2.64
C VAL A 153 5.40 -5.03 -1.62
N VAL A 154 6.09 -3.90 -1.67
CA VAL A 154 5.95 -2.81 -0.70
C VAL A 154 5.58 -1.52 -1.41
N ASP A 155 4.46 -0.91 -1.00
CA ASP A 155 4.21 0.52 -1.21
C ASP A 155 4.75 1.29 0.00
N PRO A 156 5.85 2.04 -0.15
CA PRO A 156 6.54 2.62 0.99
C PRO A 156 5.83 3.86 1.53
N GLY A 157 5.96 4.07 2.84
CA GLY A 157 5.54 5.32 3.45
C GLY A 157 6.35 6.53 2.98
N LYS A 158 5.74 7.71 3.16
CA LYS A 158 6.41 9.01 3.00
C LYS A 158 7.37 9.26 4.15
N ILE A 159 8.54 8.64 4.07
CA ILE A 159 9.62 8.67 5.07
C ILE A 159 10.96 8.96 4.40
N LYS A 160 11.99 9.20 5.21
CA LYS A 160 13.34 9.55 4.74
C LYS A 160 14.30 8.38 4.66
N ASP A 161 13.93 7.22 5.21
CA ASP A 161 14.78 6.05 5.29
C ASP A 161 13.97 4.79 4.96
N TYR A 162 14.47 4.02 4.00
CA TYR A 162 13.86 2.79 3.48
C TYR A 162 14.53 1.52 4.00
N SER A 163 15.46 1.64 4.95
CA SER A 163 16.17 0.52 5.58
C SER A 163 15.25 -0.60 6.08
N LYS A 164 14.05 -0.28 6.56
CA LYS A 164 13.07 -1.28 7.02
C LYS A 164 12.47 -2.17 5.92
N TYR A 165 12.66 -1.82 4.64
CA TYR A 165 12.18 -2.61 3.49
C TYR A 165 13.24 -3.55 2.92
N GLN A 166 14.36 -3.71 3.64
CA GLN A 166 15.48 -4.55 3.20
C GLN A 166 15.02 -5.96 2.85
N GLY A 167 15.40 -6.41 1.66
CA GLY A 167 15.13 -7.75 1.15
C GLY A 167 13.76 -7.94 0.49
N ALA A 168 12.96 -6.88 0.33
CA ALA A 168 11.71 -6.96 -0.41
C ALA A 168 11.93 -7.36 -1.89
N THR A 169 10.93 -8.00 -2.49
CA THR A 169 10.98 -8.37 -3.92
C THR A 169 10.76 -7.16 -4.81
N LEU A 170 9.76 -6.32 -4.49
CA LEU A 170 9.50 -5.10 -5.25
C LEU A 170 9.16 -3.94 -4.30
N LEU A 171 9.81 -2.80 -4.51
CA LEU A 171 9.47 -1.53 -3.87
C LEU A 171 8.85 -0.60 -4.91
N LYS A 172 7.70 0.01 -4.60
CA LYS A 172 6.99 0.92 -5.51
C LYS A 172 6.93 2.36 -4.97
N PRO A 173 8.05 3.11 -4.86
CA PRO A 173 7.96 4.51 -4.49
C PRO A 173 7.40 5.34 -5.64
N ASN A 174 6.80 6.50 -5.34
CA ASN A 174 6.62 7.55 -6.34
C ASN A 174 7.86 8.47 -6.44
N LYS A 175 7.87 9.35 -7.45
CA LYS A 175 8.95 10.32 -7.71
C LYS A 175 9.29 11.19 -6.50
N LEU A 176 8.28 11.67 -5.77
CA LEU A 176 8.48 12.51 -4.58
C LEU A 176 9.08 11.73 -3.42
N GLU A 177 8.63 10.50 -3.22
CA GLU A 177 9.11 9.58 -2.19
C GLU A 177 10.58 9.21 -2.42
N LEU A 178 10.91 8.73 -3.62
CA LEU A 178 12.28 8.33 -3.93
C LEU A 178 13.24 9.52 -3.95
N SER A 179 12.82 10.69 -4.45
CA SER A 179 13.66 11.90 -4.39
C SER A 179 13.96 12.33 -2.96
N THR A 180 13.00 12.16 -2.04
CA THR A 180 13.18 12.47 -0.61
C THR A 180 14.23 11.55 0.04
N VAL A 181 14.15 10.24 -0.23
CA VAL A 181 15.08 9.24 0.30
C VAL A 181 16.47 9.40 -0.34
N ALA A 182 16.52 9.61 -1.64
CA ALA A 182 17.77 9.78 -2.38
C ALA A 182 18.36 11.20 -2.22
N GLN A 183 17.65 12.14 -1.61
CA GLN A 183 18.06 13.54 -1.44
C GLN A 183 18.54 14.18 -2.77
N MET A 184 17.82 13.91 -3.86
CA MET A 184 18.14 14.41 -5.19
C MET A 184 16.91 14.49 -6.09
N GLU A 185 16.96 15.36 -7.10
CA GLU A 185 15.91 15.47 -8.10
C GLU A 185 15.99 14.35 -9.14
N LEU A 186 14.82 13.91 -9.63
CA LEU A 186 14.69 12.79 -10.57
C LEU A 186 14.19 13.28 -11.94
N ASN A 187 14.86 14.28 -12.50
CA ASN A 187 14.44 14.94 -13.75
C ASN A 187 14.98 14.26 -15.02
N SER A 188 15.78 13.20 -14.88
CA SER A 188 16.35 12.42 -15.98
C SER A 188 16.44 10.94 -15.60
N GLU A 189 16.51 10.06 -16.60
CA GLU A 189 16.73 8.61 -16.36
C GLU A 189 18.06 8.34 -15.63
N GLU A 190 19.09 9.15 -15.87
CA GLU A 190 20.35 9.08 -15.12
C GLU A 190 20.13 9.42 -13.63
N GLY A 191 19.34 10.45 -13.33
CA GLY A 191 18.97 10.78 -11.95
C GLY A 191 18.16 9.66 -11.28
N MET A 192 17.22 9.06 -12.00
CA MET A 192 16.43 7.92 -11.53
C MET A 192 17.31 6.70 -11.24
N LEU A 193 18.26 6.38 -12.13
CA LEU A 193 19.21 5.30 -11.96
C LEU A 193 20.08 5.51 -10.71
N LEU A 194 20.65 6.71 -10.55
CA LEU A 194 21.47 7.05 -9.39
C LEU A 194 20.70 6.97 -8.08
N ALA A 195 19.42 7.40 -8.08
CA ALA A 195 18.56 7.32 -6.91
C ALA A 195 18.23 5.86 -6.55
N CYS A 196 17.92 5.01 -7.53
CA CYS A 196 17.69 3.58 -7.31
C CYS A 196 18.94 2.89 -6.74
N ARG A 197 20.13 3.20 -7.28
CA ARG A 197 21.42 2.66 -6.79
C ARG A 197 21.71 2.99 -5.33
N ARG A 198 21.17 4.07 -4.78
CA ARG A 198 21.30 4.36 -3.34
C ARG A 198 20.62 3.33 -2.45
N LEU A 199 19.72 2.53 -3.02
CA LEU A 199 18.99 1.47 -2.32
C LEU A 199 19.59 0.07 -2.56
N ASP A 200 20.69 -0.05 -3.32
CA ASP A 200 21.30 -1.36 -3.62
C ASP A 200 21.70 -2.14 -2.37
N SER A 201 22.15 -1.44 -1.32
CA SER A 201 22.51 -2.05 -0.03
C SER A 201 21.32 -2.69 0.69
N LEU A 202 20.09 -2.33 0.32
CA LEU A 202 18.86 -2.89 0.88
C LEU A 202 18.47 -4.22 0.21
N GLN A 203 19.19 -4.67 -0.82
CA GLN A 203 18.96 -5.98 -1.46
C GLN A 203 17.50 -6.16 -1.92
N ILE A 204 16.90 -5.08 -2.43
CA ILE A 204 15.56 -5.10 -3.01
C ILE A 204 15.69 -5.58 -4.46
N SER A 205 14.98 -6.63 -4.84
CA SER A 205 15.14 -7.23 -6.19
C SER A 205 14.74 -6.27 -7.30
N HIS A 206 13.66 -5.51 -7.10
CA HIS A 206 13.11 -4.61 -8.10
C HIS A 206 12.58 -3.30 -7.50
N ILE A 207 12.76 -2.19 -8.23
CA ILE A 207 12.15 -0.90 -7.91
C ILE A 207 11.27 -0.49 -9.09
N ALA A 208 9.97 -0.34 -8.84
CA ALA A 208 9.00 0.21 -9.79
C ALA A 208 8.67 1.65 -9.40
N LEU A 209 9.44 2.60 -9.94
CA LEU A 209 9.28 4.02 -9.66
C LEU A 209 8.11 4.58 -10.50
N THR A 210 7.01 4.94 -9.85
CA THR A 210 5.86 5.53 -10.55
C THR A 210 6.10 7.01 -10.84
N LEU A 211 5.88 7.40 -12.10
CA LEU A 211 6.09 8.74 -12.64
C LEU A 211 4.77 9.39 -13.11
N ASP A 212 3.67 9.09 -12.41
CA ASP A 212 2.33 9.55 -12.76
C ASP A 212 1.98 9.22 -14.24
N GLY A 213 1.63 10.23 -15.02
CA GLY A 213 1.28 10.08 -16.45
C GLY A 213 2.46 9.71 -17.36
N GLU A 214 3.71 9.75 -16.88
CA GLU A 214 4.87 9.32 -17.65
C GLU A 214 5.05 7.79 -17.63
N GLY A 215 4.39 7.08 -16.70
CA GLY A 215 4.45 5.63 -16.57
C GLY A 215 5.31 5.14 -15.39
N ILE A 216 6.02 4.03 -15.57
CA ILE A 216 6.79 3.37 -14.51
C ILE A 216 8.24 3.17 -14.95
N TYR A 217 9.19 3.77 -14.24
CA TYR A 217 10.61 3.47 -14.42
C TYR A 217 10.99 2.22 -13.63
N LEU A 218 11.57 1.23 -14.32
CA LEU A 218 11.85 -0.08 -13.73
C LEU A 218 13.35 -0.33 -13.56
N TYR A 219 13.77 -0.63 -12.34
CA TYR A 219 15.14 -0.93 -11.95
C TYR A 219 15.24 -2.32 -11.31
N THR A 220 16.36 -3.02 -11.54
CA THR A 220 16.62 -4.36 -11.04
C THR A 220 17.92 -4.43 -10.24
N ASP A 221 17.98 -5.34 -9.26
CA ASP A 221 19.09 -5.55 -8.32
C ASP A 221 20.47 -5.81 -8.97
N ASN A 222 20.50 -6.31 -10.21
CA ASN A 222 21.72 -6.45 -10.99
C ASN A 222 22.25 -5.11 -11.57
N GLY A 223 21.66 -3.97 -11.19
CA GLY A 223 22.03 -2.64 -11.65
C GLY A 223 21.49 -2.27 -13.05
N SER A 224 20.63 -3.11 -13.64
CA SER A 224 20.00 -2.89 -14.94
C SER A 224 18.67 -2.12 -14.81
N THR A 225 18.22 -1.57 -15.93
CA THR A 225 16.92 -0.91 -16.05
C THR A 225 16.24 -1.29 -17.35
N TYR A 226 14.91 -1.32 -17.33
CA TYR A 226 14.08 -1.43 -18.53
C TYR A 226 13.66 -0.06 -19.10
N GLY A 227 14.18 1.03 -18.53
CA GLY A 227 13.76 2.39 -18.84
C GLY A 227 12.35 2.68 -18.30
N ILE A 228 11.71 3.68 -18.91
CA ILE A 228 10.33 4.03 -18.62
C ILE A 228 9.40 3.12 -19.42
N VAL A 229 8.55 2.39 -18.71
CA VAL A 229 7.40 1.68 -19.25
C VAL A 229 6.24 2.68 -19.33
N PRO A 230 5.83 3.13 -20.53
CA PRO A 230 4.85 4.19 -20.67
C PRO A 230 3.45 3.71 -20.25
N THR A 231 2.71 4.58 -19.56
CA THR A 231 1.28 4.34 -19.34
C THR A 231 0.48 4.67 -20.60
N ARG A 232 -0.75 4.14 -20.70
CA ARG A 232 -1.68 4.51 -21.77
C ARG A 232 -2.48 5.73 -21.33
N GLU A 233 -2.34 6.83 -22.05
CA GLU A 233 -3.17 8.02 -21.83
C GLU A 233 -4.65 7.67 -21.84
N ARG A 234 -5.34 8.05 -20.77
CA ARG A 234 -6.80 8.02 -20.66
C ARG A 234 -7.24 9.35 -20.09
N ASP A 235 -8.34 9.90 -20.59
CA ASP A 235 -8.97 11.10 -20.04
C ASP A 235 -9.55 10.76 -18.65
N ILE A 236 -8.73 10.87 -17.61
CA ILE A 236 -9.12 10.57 -16.23
C ILE A 236 -9.29 11.89 -15.48
N TYR A 237 -10.52 12.13 -14.98
CA TYR A 237 -10.87 13.32 -14.21
C TYR A 237 -10.52 13.22 -12.71
N ASP A 238 -10.25 12.02 -12.18
CA ASP A 238 -9.84 11.81 -10.77
C ASP A 238 -8.72 10.76 -10.66
N VAL A 239 -7.54 11.18 -10.21
CA VAL A 239 -6.36 10.34 -10.01
C VAL A 239 -6.25 9.79 -8.58
N THR A 240 -7.24 10.03 -7.73
CA THR A 240 -7.25 9.52 -6.36
C THR A 240 -7.26 7.98 -6.36
N GLY A 241 -6.27 7.36 -5.72
CA GLY A 241 -6.18 5.90 -5.61
C GLY A 241 -5.50 5.21 -6.79
N ALA A 242 -4.97 5.96 -7.76
CA ALA A 242 -4.20 5.37 -8.87
C ALA A 242 -2.99 4.57 -8.35
N GLY A 243 -2.25 5.09 -7.36
CA GLY A 243 -1.13 4.37 -6.73
C GLY A 243 -1.55 3.05 -6.07
N ASP A 244 -2.68 3.05 -5.34
CA ASP A 244 -3.26 1.86 -4.70
C ASP A 244 -3.72 0.83 -5.75
N MET A 245 -4.12 1.27 -6.94
CA MET A 245 -4.46 0.39 -8.06
C MET A 245 -3.20 -0.22 -8.69
N VAL A 246 -2.17 0.58 -8.95
CA VAL A 246 -0.89 0.11 -9.52
C VAL A 246 -0.29 -0.98 -8.63
N ILE A 247 -0.21 -0.76 -7.31
CA ILE A 247 0.34 -1.77 -6.40
C ILE A 247 -0.54 -3.03 -6.30
N ALA A 248 -1.86 -2.89 -6.39
CA ALA A 248 -2.76 -4.05 -6.44
C ALA A 248 -2.51 -4.89 -7.71
N ILE A 249 -2.39 -4.25 -8.88
CA ILE A 249 -2.11 -4.96 -10.14
C ILE A 249 -0.73 -5.60 -10.10
N LEU A 250 0.31 -4.87 -9.67
CA LEU A 250 1.65 -5.43 -9.51
C LEU A 250 1.66 -6.62 -8.55
N SER A 251 0.93 -6.52 -7.42
CA SER A 251 0.85 -7.62 -6.46
C SER A 251 0.18 -8.85 -7.07
N LEU A 252 -0.95 -8.66 -7.77
CA LEU A 252 -1.66 -9.75 -8.43
C LEU A 252 -0.79 -10.44 -9.49
N LEU A 253 -0.17 -9.66 -10.39
CA LEU A 253 0.59 -10.21 -11.50
C LEU A 253 1.89 -10.88 -11.05
N LEU A 254 2.56 -10.34 -10.02
CA LEU A 254 3.75 -10.96 -9.44
C LEU A 254 3.41 -12.23 -8.64
N GLY A 255 2.27 -12.27 -7.95
CA GLY A 255 1.78 -13.49 -7.32
C GLY A 255 1.46 -14.57 -8.37
N TRP A 256 0.83 -14.18 -9.48
CA TRP A 256 0.56 -15.12 -10.58
C TRP A 256 1.84 -15.59 -11.29
N GLN A 257 2.81 -14.70 -11.49
CA GLN A 257 4.13 -15.06 -11.99
C GLN A 257 4.83 -16.05 -11.05
N HIS A 258 4.77 -15.82 -9.74
CA HIS A 258 5.37 -16.67 -8.73
C HIS A 258 4.81 -18.10 -8.75
N THR A 259 3.53 -18.27 -9.07
CA THR A 259 2.88 -19.59 -9.25
C THR A 259 3.14 -20.23 -10.63
N GLY A 260 3.96 -19.61 -11.48
CA GLY A 260 4.44 -20.17 -12.75
C GLY A 260 3.85 -19.54 -14.01
N ALA A 261 3.10 -18.43 -13.91
CA ALA A 261 2.66 -17.72 -15.11
C ALA A 261 3.85 -17.13 -15.89
N PRO A 262 3.85 -17.21 -17.23
CA PRO A 262 4.95 -16.73 -18.07
C PRO A 262 4.86 -15.21 -18.29
N LEU A 263 4.76 -14.44 -17.20
CA LEU A 263 4.76 -12.98 -17.22
C LEU A 263 6.16 -12.47 -16.87
N SER A 264 6.67 -11.50 -17.63
CA SER A 264 7.84 -10.74 -17.25
C SER A 264 7.45 -9.57 -16.34
N LEU A 265 8.40 -9.10 -15.54
CA LEU A 265 8.20 -7.92 -14.69
C LEU A 265 7.82 -6.67 -15.51
N ARG A 266 8.39 -6.55 -16.71
CA ARG A 266 8.04 -5.46 -17.64
C ARG A 266 6.58 -5.53 -18.06
N GLU A 267 6.07 -6.71 -18.44
CA GLU A 267 4.66 -6.90 -18.77
C GLU A 267 3.75 -6.59 -17.57
N CYS A 268 4.20 -6.91 -16.35
CA CYS A 268 3.48 -6.54 -15.14
C CYS A 268 3.35 -5.02 -15.00
N CYS A 269 4.43 -4.26 -15.27
CA CYS A 269 4.40 -2.81 -15.27
C CYS A 269 3.60 -2.21 -16.44
N GLU A 270 3.54 -2.87 -17.60
CA GLU A 270 2.75 -2.40 -18.76
C GLU A 270 1.23 -2.54 -18.53
N LEU A 271 0.84 -3.52 -17.71
CA LEU A 271 -0.55 -3.78 -17.35
C LEU A 271 -1.04 -2.97 -16.14
N ALA A 272 -0.12 -2.53 -15.28
CA ALA A 272 -0.39 -1.76 -14.06
C ALA A 272 -0.59 -0.26 -14.35
#